data_AF-A0A817LAV6-F1
#
_entry.id   AF-A0A817LAV6-F1
#
_cell.length_a   1.000
_cell.length_b   1.000
_cell.length_c   1.000
_cell.angle_alpha   90.00
_cell.angle_beta   90.00
_cell.angle_gamma   90.00
#
_symmetry.space_group_name_H-M   'P 1'
#
loop_
_entity.id
_entity.type
_entity.pdbx_description
1 polymer ?
#
loop_
_entity_poly.entity_id
_entity_poly.type
_entity_poly.pdbx_seq_one_letter_code
_entity_poly.pdbx_strand_id
1 'polypeptide(L)'
;MRLKLAKYSATGQFLGLVDAADSHMQFCGGGYTDGRAAFTFGTEYKRSCNIRADALWSSPLYETAFFDPYIVFTQNGVDYMLPCPVVVINYRSTTGNAVNQNADESLWVYHRRFFLLDRISGVTTTNNELQNIHYAKSIKIRTTLTNGAAYIQPPLIIVEYDELTSSDIGKGTLVQVRK
;
A
#
# COMPACT_ATOMS: atom_id res chain seq x y z
N MET A 1 17.43 10.68 -0.01
CA MET A 1 15.98 10.57 0.19
C MET A 1 15.64 9.11 0.48
N ARG A 2 14.92 8.80 1.56
CA ARG A 2 14.53 7.42 1.90
C ARG A 2 13.03 7.38 2.17
N LEU A 3 12.32 6.39 1.62
CA LEU A 3 10.90 6.18 1.94
C LEU A 3 10.80 5.32 3.19
N LYS A 4 10.21 5.88 4.25
CA LYS A 4 9.91 5.19 5.51
C LYS A 4 8.40 5.06 5.67
N LEU A 5 7.98 4.05 6.42
CA LEU A 5 6.58 3.84 6.78
C LEU A 5 6.47 3.87 8.30
N ALA A 6 5.57 4.71 8.82
CA ALA A 6 5.10 4.54 10.18
C ALA A 6 4.07 3.41 10.19
N LYS A 7 4.39 2.31 10.88
CA LYS A 7 3.54 1.14 10.98
C LYS A 7 2.65 1.24 12.21
N TYR A 8 1.37 0.92 12.06
CA TYR A 8 0.39 0.88 13.13
C TYR A 8 -0.34 -0.46 13.14
N SER A 9 -0.71 -0.93 14.33
CA SER A 9 -1.60 -2.07 14.50
C SER A 9 -3.02 -1.70 14.06
N ALA A 10 -3.88 -2.71 13.93
CA ALA A 10 -5.31 -2.49 13.72
C ALA A 10 -6.00 -1.66 14.82
N THR A 11 -5.49 -1.73 16.05
CA THR A 11 -5.97 -0.96 17.20
C THR A 11 -5.42 0.47 17.25
N GLY A 12 -4.58 0.85 16.28
CA GLY A 12 -3.97 2.19 16.20
C GLY A 12 -2.68 2.36 17.01
N GLN A 13 -2.15 1.28 17.62
CA GLN A 13 -0.87 1.32 18.32
C GLN A 13 0.26 1.55 17.33
N PHE A 14 1.15 2.49 17.62
CA PHE A 14 2.36 2.69 16.83
C PHE A 14 3.36 1.54 17.05
N LEU A 15 3.75 0.88 15.97
CA LEU A 15 4.65 -0.28 15.98
C LEU A 15 6.08 0.04 15.56
N GLY A 16 6.34 1.28 15.12
CA GLY A 16 7.67 1.75 14.74
C GLY A 16 7.75 2.30 13.32
N LEU A 17 8.93 2.87 13.00
CA LEU A 17 9.30 3.28 11.65
C LEU A 17 10.05 2.15 10.96
N VAL A 18 9.55 1.72 9.81
CA VAL A 18 10.16 0.66 9.00
C VAL A 18 10.60 1.21 7.65
N ASP A 19 11.64 0.60 7.05
CA ASP A 19 12.04 0.96 5.70
C ASP A 19 11.07 0.36 4.68
N ALA A 20 10.60 1.16 3.71
CA ALA A 20 9.73 0.62 2.68
C ALA A 20 10.45 -0.46 1.84
N ALA A 21 11.78 -0.36 1.73
CA ALA A 21 12.63 -1.28 0.98
C ALA A 21 12.75 -2.69 1.61
N ASP A 22 12.48 -2.83 2.91
CA ASP A 22 12.62 -4.09 3.66
C ASP A 22 11.37 -5.00 3.52
N SER A 23 10.78 -5.02 2.32
CA SER A 23 9.59 -5.80 1.97
C SER A 23 8.28 -5.42 2.68
N HIS A 24 8.22 -4.28 3.36
CA HIS A 24 7.01 -3.84 4.09
C HIS A 24 5.89 -3.26 3.20
N MET A 25 6.11 -3.14 1.88
CA MET A 25 5.07 -2.78 0.89
C MET A 25 4.88 -3.84 -0.21
N GLN A 26 5.30 -5.10 -0.01
CA GLN A 26 5.16 -6.10 -1.05
C GLN A 26 4.68 -7.44 -0.51
N PHE A 27 3.68 -8.00 -1.19
CA PHE A 27 3.32 -9.39 -1.02
C PHE A 27 4.23 -10.34 -1.82
N CYS A 28 4.79 -9.86 -2.93
CA CYS A 28 5.67 -10.65 -3.78
C CYS A 28 7.01 -10.91 -3.10
N GLY A 29 7.22 -12.15 -2.65
CA GLY A 29 8.52 -12.62 -2.16
C GLY A 29 9.59 -12.63 -3.26
N GLY A 30 10.87 -12.61 -2.86
CA GLY A 30 12.05 -12.80 -3.71
C GLY A 30 13.31 -12.23 -3.06
N GLY A 31 14.43 -12.23 -3.79
CA GLY A 31 15.72 -11.77 -3.27
C GLY A 31 15.65 -10.35 -2.69
N TYR A 32 16.27 -10.16 -1.51
CA TYR A 32 16.32 -8.90 -0.78
C TYR A 32 16.90 -7.75 -1.63
N THR A 33 17.75 -8.05 -2.61
CA THR A 33 18.37 -7.09 -3.52
C THR A 33 17.41 -6.54 -4.58
N ASP A 34 16.50 -7.36 -5.12
CA ASP A 34 15.65 -6.96 -6.25
C ASP A 34 14.47 -6.06 -5.81
N GLY A 35 13.92 -6.30 -4.62
CA GLY A 35 12.80 -5.52 -4.09
C GLY A 35 13.16 -4.07 -3.73
N ARG A 36 14.44 -3.80 -3.43
CA ARG A 36 14.94 -2.47 -3.03
C ARG A 36 15.05 -1.50 -4.19
N ALA A 37 15.25 -2.00 -5.42
CA ALA A 37 15.28 -1.17 -6.63
C ALA A 37 14.00 -0.34 -6.80
N ALA A 38 12.86 -0.88 -6.35
CA ALA A 38 11.56 -0.19 -6.33
C ALA A 38 11.51 1.09 -5.49
N PHE A 39 12.51 1.30 -4.62
CA PHE A 39 12.57 2.44 -3.70
C PHE A 39 13.80 3.30 -3.94
N THR A 40 14.60 2.97 -4.96
CA THR A 40 15.68 3.82 -5.45
C THR A 40 15.09 4.89 -6.35
N PHE A 41 15.27 6.16 -5.96
CA PHE A 41 14.81 7.28 -6.76
C PHE A 41 15.41 7.23 -8.17
N GLY A 42 14.58 7.51 -9.20
CA GLY A 42 15.00 7.48 -10.60
C GLY A 42 15.05 6.08 -11.23
N THR A 43 14.62 5.04 -10.51
CA THR A 43 14.55 3.68 -11.07
C THR A 43 13.12 3.36 -11.51
N GLU A 44 12.94 2.99 -12.78
CA GLU A 44 11.71 2.35 -13.20
C GLU A 44 11.71 0.90 -12.71
N TYR A 45 10.69 0.53 -11.94
CA TYR A 45 10.56 -0.80 -11.39
C TYR A 45 9.13 -1.29 -11.58
N LYS A 46 9.01 -2.52 -12.06
CA LYS A 46 7.74 -3.21 -12.19
C LYS A 46 7.89 -4.65 -11.75
N ARG A 47 7.01 -5.11 -10.87
CA ARG A 47 6.97 -6.51 -10.43
C ARG A 47 5.54 -7.00 -10.30
N SER A 48 5.32 -8.24 -10.71
CA SER A 48 4.07 -8.95 -10.46
C SER A 48 4.33 -10.36 -9.98
N CYS A 49 3.45 -10.87 -9.13
CA CYS A 49 3.47 -12.25 -8.69
C CYS A 49 2.05 -12.78 -8.52
N ASN A 50 1.94 -14.10 -8.47
CA ASN A 50 0.70 -14.79 -8.12
C ASN A 50 0.81 -15.32 -6.69
N ILE A 51 -0.24 -15.12 -5.91
CA ILE A 51 -0.32 -15.53 -4.51
C ILE A 51 -1.56 -16.38 -4.36
N ARG A 52 -1.46 -17.47 -3.59
CA ARG A 52 -2.63 -18.27 -3.25
C ARG A 52 -3.59 -17.47 -2.37
N ALA A 53 -4.87 -17.46 -2.71
CA ALA A 53 -5.91 -16.86 -1.90
C ALA A 53 -5.88 -17.38 -0.46
N ASP A 54 -5.66 -18.69 -0.28
CA ASP A 54 -5.52 -19.32 1.04
C ASP A 54 -4.40 -18.71 1.89
N ALA A 55 -3.29 -18.31 1.28
CA ALA A 55 -2.18 -17.69 1.99
C ALA A 55 -2.56 -16.30 2.51
N LEU A 56 -3.29 -15.51 1.71
CA LEU A 56 -3.82 -14.22 2.16
C LEU A 56 -4.95 -14.35 3.18
N TRP A 57 -5.68 -15.47 3.17
CA TRP A 57 -6.81 -15.70 4.05
C TRP A 57 -6.42 -16.05 5.49
N SER A 58 -5.49 -17.00 5.67
CA SER A 58 -5.23 -17.59 6.99
C SER A 58 -3.77 -17.54 7.44
N SER A 59 -2.83 -17.11 6.59
CA SER A 59 -1.42 -17.09 6.99
C SER A 59 -1.17 -16.05 8.08
N PRO A 60 -0.45 -16.40 9.17
CA PRO A 60 -0.01 -15.43 10.17
C PRO A 60 1.08 -14.50 9.63
N LEU A 61 1.67 -14.80 8.46
CA LEU A 61 2.66 -13.95 7.82
C LEU A 61 2.08 -12.62 7.33
N TYR A 62 0.76 -12.57 7.12
CA TYR A 62 0.05 -11.38 6.65
C TYR A 62 -0.94 -10.91 7.71
N GLU A 63 -0.48 -10.04 8.60
CA GLU A 63 -1.32 -9.38 9.61
C GLU A 63 -1.86 -8.06 9.05
N THR A 64 -3.07 -7.68 9.50
CA THR A 64 -3.64 -6.36 9.21
C THR A 64 -2.80 -5.29 9.90
N ALA A 65 -2.08 -4.50 9.11
CA ALA A 65 -1.29 -3.38 9.57
C ALA A 65 -1.50 -2.17 8.67
N PHE A 66 -1.48 -1.00 9.30
CA PHE A 66 -1.62 0.27 8.60
C PHE A 66 -0.27 0.97 8.46
N PHE A 67 -0.11 1.67 7.34
CA PHE A 67 1.13 2.34 6.99
C PHE A 67 0.87 3.78 6.60
N ASP A 68 1.61 4.69 7.24
CA ASP A 68 1.66 6.09 6.84
C ASP A 68 3.04 6.34 6.19
N PRO A 69 3.11 6.69 4.88
CA PRO A 69 4.37 6.84 4.18
C PRO A 69 4.99 8.23 4.37
N TYR A 70 6.32 8.27 4.53
CA TYR A 70 7.10 9.50 4.71
C TYR A 70 8.38 9.46 3.89
N ILE A 71 8.73 10.60 3.30
CA ILE A 71 10.10 10.84 2.85
C ILE A 71 10.91 11.35 4.02
N VAL A 72 12.05 10.71 4.24
CA VAL A 72 13.05 11.13 5.23
C VAL A 72 14.27 11.71 4.52
N PHE A 73 14.70 12.87 4.97
CA PHE A 73 15.87 13.59 4.46
C PHE A 73 16.56 14.38 5.58
N THR A 74 17.86 14.62 5.41
CA THR A 74 18.66 15.38 6.38
C THR A 74 19.00 16.73 5.76
N GLN A 75 18.77 17.80 6.50
CA GLN A 75 19.15 19.16 6.12
C GLN A 75 19.86 19.83 7.29
N ASN A 76 21.07 20.36 7.07
CA ASN A 76 21.89 21.00 8.12
C ASN A 76 22.10 20.12 9.37
N GLY A 77 22.25 18.80 9.18
CA GLY A 77 22.44 17.84 10.27
C GLY A 77 21.17 17.48 11.06
N VAL A 78 20.00 18.02 10.67
CA VAL A 78 18.69 17.69 11.26
C VAL A 78 17.92 16.79 10.31
N ASP A 79 17.36 15.71 10.85
CA ASP A 79 16.50 14.80 10.12
C ASP A 79 15.05 15.32 10.08
N TYR A 80 14.49 15.37 8.88
CA TYR A 80 13.12 15.79 8.60
C TYR A 80 12.33 14.64 8.00
N MET A 81 11.02 14.64 8.29
CA MET A 81 10.06 13.70 7.73
C MET A 81 8.91 14.44 7.07
N LEU A 82 8.68 14.17 5.79
CA LEU A 82 7.62 14.78 5.00
C LEU A 82 6.60 13.70 4.59
N PRO A 83 5.30 13.82 4.96
CA PRO A 83 4.30 12.82 4.61
C PRO A 83 4.12 12.72 3.10
N CYS A 84 3.94 11.49 2.63
CA CYS A 84 3.61 11.18 1.24
C CYS A 84 2.08 11.02 1.12
N PRO A 85 1.44 11.64 0.12
CA PRO A 85 0.02 11.44 -0.12
C PRO A 85 -0.26 10.01 -0.61
N VAL A 86 -1.42 9.47 -0.23
CA VAL A 86 -1.92 8.16 -0.64
C VAL A 86 -3.23 8.35 -1.41
N VAL A 87 -3.37 7.73 -2.58
CA VAL A 87 -4.63 7.67 -3.34
C VAL A 87 -5.04 6.22 -3.49
N VAL A 88 -6.32 5.95 -3.21
CA VAL A 88 -6.94 4.65 -3.49
C VAL A 88 -7.69 4.76 -4.82
N ILE A 89 -7.16 4.19 -5.89
CA ILE A 89 -7.64 4.45 -7.26
C ILE A 89 -9.07 3.95 -7.51
N ASN A 90 -9.47 2.90 -6.79
CA ASN A 90 -10.81 2.32 -6.83
C ASN A 90 -11.69 2.76 -5.64
N TYR A 91 -11.34 3.87 -4.98
CA TYR A 91 -12.18 4.47 -3.96
C TYR A 91 -13.52 4.93 -4.55
N ARG A 92 -14.59 4.61 -3.82
CA ARG A 92 -15.96 5.05 -4.11
C ARG A 92 -16.39 6.05 -3.04
N SER A 93 -16.91 7.20 -3.45
CA SER A 93 -17.52 8.14 -2.51
C SER A 93 -18.75 7.52 -1.83
N THR A 94 -19.29 8.19 -0.82
CA THR A 94 -20.56 7.82 -0.17
C THR A 94 -21.74 7.75 -1.15
N THR A 95 -21.66 8.46 -2.27
CA THR A 95 -22.63 8.44 -3.37
C THR A 95 -22.32 7.38 -4.44
N GLY A 96 -21.28 6.57 -4.26
CA GLY A 96 -20.85 5.51 -5.20
C GLY A 96 -19.96 5.97 -6.35
N ASN A 97 -19.54 7.24 -6.39
CA ASN A 97 -18.79 7.79 -7.52
C ASN A 97 -17.31 7.37 -7.50
N ALA A 98 -16.74 7.13 -8.69
CA ALA A 98 -15.32 6.80 -8.91
C ALA A 98 -14.40 8.03 -8.82
N VAL A 99 -14.35 8.70 -7.67
CA VAL A 99 -13.73 10.04 -7.56
C VAL A 99 -12.26 10.08 -7.99
N ASN A 100 -11.50 9.00 -7.73
CA ASN A 100 -10.09 8.90 -8.07
C ASN A 100 -9.82 8.35 -9.48
N GLN A 101 -10.86 8.24 -10.32
CA GLN A 101 -10.74 7.89 -11.74
C GLN A 101 -11.10 9.07 -12.65
N ASN A 102 -11.36 10.25 -12.07
CA ASN A 102 -11.57 11.47 -12.82
C ASN A 102 -10.29 11.86 -13.57
N ALA A 103 -10.42 12.39 -14.78
CA ALA A 103 -9.30 12.93 -15.56
C ALA A 103 -8.65 14.14 -14.88
N ASP A 104 -9.44 14.92 -14.13
CA ASP A 104 -8.94 16.01 -13.30
C ASP A 104 -8.49 15.47 -11.93
N GLU A 105 -7.17 15.33 -11.75
CA GLU A 105 -6.58 14.86 -10.49
C GLU A 105 -6.83 15.82 -9.31
N SER A 106 -7.21 17.09 -9.56
CA SER A 106 -7.53 18.03 -8.47
C SER A 106 -8.80 17.65 -7.69
N LEU A 107 -9.64 16.80 -8.29
CA LEU A 107 -10.86 16.27 -7.68
C LEU A 107 -10.64 14.95 -6.94
N TRP A 108 -9.40 14.43 -6.94
CA TRP A 108 -9.09 13.19 -6.25
C TRP A 108 -9.08 13.38 -4.73
N VAL A 109 -9.44 12.31 -4.04
CA VAL A 109 -9.39 12.21 -2.58
C VAL A 109 -8.08 11.56 -2.16
N TYR A 110 -7.32 12.30 -1.37
CA TYR A 110 -6.04 11.88 -0.83
C TYR A 110 -6.17 11.49 0.64
N HIS A 111 -5.46 10.43 1.01
CA HIS A 111 -5.36 9.89 2.36
C HIS A 111 -3.91 9.93 2.83
N ARG A 112 -3.70 9.67 4.13
CA ARG A 112 -2.37 9.51 4.72
C ARG A 112 -1.95 8.06 4.92
N ARG A 113 -2.92 7.15 4.90
CA ARG A 113 -2.80 5.78 5.39
C ARG A 113 -3.25 4.79 4.33
N PHE A 114 -2.55 3.67 4.23
CA PHE A 114 -2.98 2.49 3.47
C PHE A 114 -2.69 1.22 4.27
N PHE A 115 -3.17 0.09 3.78
CA PHE A 115 -2.85 -1.23 4.29
C PHE A 115 -2.46 -2.14 3.12
N LEU A 116 -1.76 -3.23 3.42
CA LEU A 116 -1.55 -4.28 2.41
C LEU A 116 -2.71 -5.27 2.43
N LEU A 117 -3.15 -5.67 3.62
CA LEU A 117 -4.21 -6.63 3.84
C LEU A 117 -5.10 -6.12 4.97
N ASP A 118 -6.41 -6.25 4.79
CA ASP A 118 -7.41 -6.04 5.82
C ASP A 118 -8.33 -7.26 5.88
N ARG A 119 -8.26 -7.96 7.02
CA ARG A 119 -9.17 -9.08 7.35
C ARG A 119 -10.24 -8.67 8.35
N ILE A 120 -10.09 -7.51 8.99
CA ILE A 120 -10.89 -7.15 10.16
C ILE A 120 -12.25 -6.63 9.71
N SER A 121 -12.27 -5.83 8.64
CA SER A 121 -13.51 -5.28 8.08
C SER A 121 -14.47 -6.34 7.54
N GLY A 122 -13.96 -7.52 7.15
CA GLY A 122 -14.78 -8.61 6.63
C GLY A 122 -15.24 -9.63 7.67
N VAL A 123 -14.95 -9.42 8.96
CA VAL A 123 -15.48 -10.27 10.03
C VAL A 123 -16.92 -9.86 10.35
N THR A 124 -17.84 -10.81 10.24
CA THR A 124 -19.26 -10.59 10.56
C THR A 124 -19.52 -10.58 12.05
N THR A 125 -20.42 -9.70 12.51
CA THR A 125 -20.80 -9.62 13.93
C THR A 125 -21.70 -10.77 14.38
N THR A 126 -22.41 -11.42 13.46
CA THR A 126 -23.37 -12.49 13.79
C THR A 126 -22.67 -13.75 14.28
N ASN A 127 -21.63 -14.20 13.56
CA ASN A 127 -20.95 -15.47 13.86
C ASN A 127 -19.45 -15.28 14.17
N ASN A 128 -18.93 -14.06 14.12
CA ASN A 128 -17.49 -13.77 14.22
C ASN A 128 -16.65 -14.51 13.16
N GLU A 129 -17.24 -14.75 11.99
CA GLU A 129 -16.61 -15.43 10.87
C GLU A 129 -16.18 -14.43 9.80
N LEU A 130 -14.99 -14.68 9.24
CA LEU A 130 -14.43 -13.92 8.12
C LEU A 130 -15.17 -14.28 6.83
N GLN A 131 -15.77 -13.29 6.17
CA GLN A 131 -16.51 -13.48 4.91
C GLN A 131 -15.77 -12.97 3.70
N ASN A 132 -15.00 -11.90 3.87
CA ASN A 132 -14.19 -11.31 2.81
C ASN A 132 -12.91 -10.71 3.39
N ILE A 133 -11.90 -10.53 2.54
CA ILE A 133 -10.67 -9.80 2.85
C ILE A 133 -10.40 -8.80 1.75
N HIS A 134 -9.85 -7.64 2.11
CA HIS A 134 -9.36 -6.66 1.15
C HIS A 134 -7.84 -6.71 1.10
N TYR A 135 -7.27 -6.76 -0.10
CA TYR A 135 -5.82 -6.77 -0.27
C TYR A 135 -5.38 -5.77 -1.34
N ALA A 136 -4.18 -5.21 -1.17
CA ALA A 136 -3.56 -4.32 -2.13
C ALA A 136 -3.12 -5.12 -3.36
N LYS A 137 -3.97 -5.09 -4.40
CA LYS A 137 -3.71 -5.70 -5.70
C LYS A 137 -2.64 -4.97 -6.47
N SER A 138 -2.61 -3.64 -6.40
CA SER A 138 -1.56 -2.83 -7.01
C SER A 138 -1.07 -1.74 -6.07
N ILE A 139 0.24 -1.52 -6.03
CA ILE A 139 0.84 -0.36 -5.36
C ILE A 139 1.84 0.30 -6.30
N LYS A 140 1.60 1.56 -6.67
CA LYS A 140 2.50 2.34 -7.52
C LYS A 140 3.05 3.53 -6.73
N ILE A 141 4.32 3.85 -6.96
CA ILE A 141 4.97 5.02 -6.39
C ILE A 141 5.28 5.96 -7.55
N ARG A 142 4.62 7.13 -7.57
CA ARG A 142 4.80 8.13 -8.63
C ARG A 142 5.52 9.34 -8.08
N THR A 143 6.72 9.62 -8.59
CA THR A 143 7.48 10.84 -8.30
C THR A 143 7.40 11.80 -9.47
N THR A 144 7.09 13.06 -9.20
CA THR A 144 7.08 14.12 -10.21
C THR A 144 8.15 15.17 -9.90
N LEU A 145 8.80 15.66 -10.95
CA LEU A 145 9.68 16.82 -10.87
C LEU A 145 8.82 18.09 -11.02
N THR A 146 9.10 19.13 -10.25
CA THR A 146 8.44 20.42 -10.46
C THR A 146 9.01 21.13 -11.67
N ASN A 147 8.21 21.99 -12.31
CA ASN A 147 8.71 22.89 -13.35
C ASN A 147 9.90 23.69 -12.81
N GLY A 148 11.04 23.64 -13.51
CA GLY A 148 12.29 24.27 -13.11
C GLY A 148 13.38 23.32 -12.55
N ALA A 149 13.13 22.00 -12.52
CA ALA A 149 14.11 20.94 -12.18
C ALA A 149 14.79 21.03 -10.80
N ALA A 150 14.41 22.00 -9.97
CA ALA A 150 15.08 22.26 -8.67
C ALA A 150 14.43 21.54 -7.48
N TYR A 151 13.17 21.11 -7.58
CA TYR A 151 12.45 20.48 -6.46
C TYR A 151 11.73 19.20 -6.88
N ILE A 152 11.73 18.22 -5.98
CA ILE A 152 11.04 16.94 -6.11
C ILE A 152 9.82 17.00 -5.18
N GLN A 153 8.62 16.76 -5.73
CA GLN A 153 7.41 16.62 -4.90
C GLN A 153 7.48 15.31 -4.09
N PRO A 154 6.87 15.25 -2.89
CA PRO A 154 6.70 13.99 -2.19
C PRO A 154 6.08 12.93 -3.13
N PRO A 155 6.62 11.70 -3.16
CA PRO A 155 6.06 10.65 -3.99
C PRO A 155 4.59 10.42 -3.65
N LEU A 156 3.75 10.28 -4.68
CA LEU A 156 2.38 9.86 -4.55
C LEU A 156 2.33 8.33 -4.49
N ILE A 157 1.74 7.80 -3.42
CA ILE A 157 1.47 6.37 -3.27
C ILE A 157 0.07 6.08 -3.83
N ILE A 158 -0.02 5.27 -4.88
CA ILE A 158 -1.29 4.92 -5.53
C ILE A 158 -1.57 3.45 -5.25
N VAL A 159 -2.68 3.17 -4.59
CA VAL A 159 -3.09 1.83 -4.18
C VAL A 159 -4.38 1.44 -4.90
N GLU A 160 -4.43 0.20 -5.39
CA GLU A 160 -5.65 -0.45 -5.87
C GLU A 160 -5.92 -1.65 -4.98
N TYR A 161 -7.10 -1.67 -4.36
CA TYR A 161 -7.55 -2.82 -3.58
C TYR A 161 -8.37 -3.78 -4.42
N ASP A 162 -8.37 -5.05 -4.05
CA ASP A 162 -9.32 -6.04 -4.55
C ASP A 162 -9.82 -6.88 -3.39
N GLU A 163 -10.88 -7.65 -3.62
CA GLU A 163 -11.55 -8.45 -2.61
C GLU A 163 -11.40 -9.94 -2.91
N LEU A 164 -11.22 -10.72 -1.84
CA LEU A 164 -11.40 -12.16 -1.86
C LEU A 164 -12.53 -12.53 -0.90
N THR A 165 -13.36 -13.47 -1.30
CA THR A 165 -14.46 -13.98 -0.48
C THR A 165 -14.16 -15.37 0.05
N SER A 166 -14.91 -15.82 1.06
CA SER A 166 -14.82 -17.18 1.60
C SER A 166 -15.02 -18.25 0.51
N SER A 167 -15.75 -17.93 -0.55
CA SER A 167 -15.97 -18.82 -1.69
C SER A 167 -14.73 -19.06 -2.55
N ASP A 168 -13.69 -18.22 -2.44
CA ASP A 168 -12.46 -18.33 -3.24
C ASP A 168 -11.42 -19.27 -2.60
N ILE A 169 -11.66 -19.68 -1.36
CA ILE A 169 -10.74 -20.42 -0.50
C ILE A 169 -10.86 -21.93 -0.73
N GLY A 170 -9.74 -22.66 -0.66
CA GLY A 170 -9.65 -24.11 -0.86
C GLY A 170 -9.70 -24.57 -2.32
N LYS A 171 -9.85 -23.64 -3.28
CA LYS A 171 -9.98 -23.93 -4.72
C LYS A 171 -8.67 -23.83 -5.50
N GLY A 172 -7.56 -23.53 -4.82
CA GLY A 172 -6.28 -23.24 -5.48
C GLY A 172 -6.26 -21.90 -6.22
N THR A 173 -7.20 -21.00 -5.91
CA THR A 173 -7.30 -19.67 -6.52
C THR A 173 -6.01 -18.88 -6.36
N LEU A 174 -5.52 -18.32 -7.46
CA LEU A 174 -4.35 -17.46 -7.50
C LEU A 174 -4.78 -16.02 -7.76
N VAL A 175 -4.37 -15.09 -6.90
CA VAL A 175 -4.52 -13.66 -7.12
C VAL A 175 -3.23 -13.06 -7.63
N GLN A 176 -3.34 -12.20 -8.63
CA GLN A 176 -2.20 -11.47 -9.15
C GLN A 176 -2.04 -10.15 -8.40
N VAL A 177 -0.85 -9.93 -7.83
CA VAL A 177 -0.45 -8.66 -7.22
C VAL A 177 0.59 -7.99 -8.10
N ARG A 178 0.54 -6.66 -8.20
CA ARG A 178 1.41 -5.82 -9.03
C ARG A 178 2.01 -4.68 -8.22
N LYS A 179 3.21 -4.27 -8.59
CA LYS A 179 3.92 -3.11 -8.06
C LYS A 179 4.59 -2.39 -9.22
#